data_AF-A0A965SQU4-F1
#
_entry.id   AF-A0A965SQU4-F1
#
_cell.length_a   1.000
_cell.length_b   1.000
_cell.length_c   1.000
_cell.angle_alpha   90.00
_cell.angle_beta   90.00
_cell.angle_gamma   90.00
#
_symmetry.space_group_name_H-M   'P 1'
#
loop_
_entity.id
_entity.type
_entity.pdbx_description
1 polymer ?
#
loop_
_entity_poly.entity_id
_entity_poly.type
_entity_poly.pdbx_seq_one_letter_code
_entity_poly.pdbx_strand_id
1 'polypeptide(L)'
;MPVWCGKCDECLAGHTNLCRNANELIGWQRAGGYAEFLAVPEQCLLPVPQDIPTHLAPLLLDTIGTAAHGIRLAKKIASEGKALVLGAGPIGLGGILVLQDSGFSDICVFDPNPLRLEFAESLGAHALVADKKPALYDLVLECSGRDSGRQMALEMVKPNGAVVQLGEADSWKIEETKAIRRKDFYYIRSFYFPINEYEDNIQILRRNKSKFETLVDAQVSLDQLSELFVEFAAGSRIKPQLNFQE
;
A
#
# COMPACT_ATOMS: atom_id res chain seq x y z
N MET A 1 0.28 -11.60 -5.28
CA MET A 1 -0.56 -11.51 -6.49
C MET A 1 -1.66 -12.55 -6.42
N PRO A 2 -2.94 -12.16 -6.44
CA PRO A 2 -4.07 -13.09 -6.52
C PRO A 2 -4.17 -13.75 -7.89
N VAL A 3 -4.47 -15.05 -7.91
CA VAL A 3 -4.85 -15.77 -9.13
C VAL A 3 -6.35 -15.57 -9.38
N TRP A 4 -6.77 -15.43 -10.65
CA TRP A 4 -8.18 -15.29 -11.02
C TRP A 4 -8.60 -16.27 -12.12
N CYS A 5 -9.92 -16.45 -12.24
CA CYS A 5 -10.51 -17.45 -13.13
C CYS A 5 -10.92 -16.93 -14.52
N GLY A 6 -11.02 -15.61 -14.70
CA GLY A 6 -11.43 -14.98 -15.97
C GLY A 6 -12.90 -15.19 -16.38
N LYS A 7 -13.70 -15.91 -15.58
CA LYS A 7 -15.05 -16.37 -15.97
C LYS A 7 -16.18 -16.01 -14.99
N CYS A 8 -15.88 -15.66 -13.74
CA CYS A 8 -16.90 -15.18 -12.81
C CYS A 8 -17.31 -13.75 -13.16
N ASP A 9 -18.50 -13.33 -12.72
CA ASP A 9 -19.01 -11.97 -12.84
C ASP A 9 -18.01 -10.89 -12.43
N GLU A 10 -17.31 -11.04 -11.31
CA GLU A 10 -16.28 -10.07 -10.89
C GLU A 10 -15.14 -9.98 -11.90
N CYS A 11 -14.64 -11.12 -12.37
CA CYS A 11 -13.60 -11.15 -13.41
C CYS A 11 -14.09 -10.54 -14.73
N LEU A 12 -15.33 -10.84 -15.14
CA LEU A 12 -15.93 -10.32 -16.38
C LEU A 12 -16.18 -8.81 -16.28
N ALA A 13 -16.44 -8.30 -15.07
CA ALA A 13 -16.54 -6.87 -14.79
C ALA A 13 -15.17 -6.19 -14.61
N GLY A 14 -14.06 -6.93 -14.72
CA GLY A 14 -12.69 -6.42 -14.61
C GLY A 14 -12.09 -6.46 -13.21
N HIS A 15 -12.82 -6.90 -12.19
CA HIS A 15 -12.41 -6.94 -10.78
C HIS A 15 -11.66 -8.25 -10.47
N THR A 16 -10.53 -8.50 -11.14
CA THR A 16 -9.81 -9.78 -11.04
C THR A 16 -9.26 -10.07 -9.64
N ASN A 17 -8.97 -9.04 -8.85
CA ASN A 17 -8.59 -9.16 -7.43
C ASN A 17 -9.72 -9.69 -6.54
N LEU A 18 -10.97 -9.60 -6.98
CA LEU A 18 -12.17 -10.05 -6.25
C LEU A 18 -12.75 -11.35 -6.83
N CYS A 19 -11.93 -12.13 -7.54
CA CYS A 19 -12.36 -13.38 -8.16
C CYS A 19 -12.99 -14.33 -7.13
N ARG A 20 -14.22 -14.79 -7.42
CA ARG A 20 -14.97 -15.69 -6.51
C ARG A 20 -14.62 -17.16 -6.62
N ASN A 21 -13.92 -17.55 -7.69
CA ASN A 21 -13.61 -18.95 -8.00
C ASN A 21 -12.13 -19.31 -7.77
N ALA A 22 -11.30 -18.34 -7.40
CA ALA A 22 -9.88 -18.55 -7.17
C ALA A 22 -9.48 -17.75 -5.93
N ASN A 23 -8.96 -18.45 -4.93
CA ASN A 23 -8.61 -17.89 -3.62
C ASN A 23 -7.12 -18.12 -3.30
N GLU A 24 -6.30 -18.32 -4.33
CA GLU A 24 -4.87 -18.55 -4.18
C GLU A 24 -4.08 -17.26 -4.43
N LEU A 25 -3.13 -16.98 -3.56
CA LEU A 25 -2.13 -15.93 -3.73
C LEU A 25 -0.76 -16.56 -4.00
N ILE A 26 -0.08 -16.08 -5.03
CA ILE A 26 1.34 -16.39 -5.26
C ILE A 26 2.15 -15.82 -4.10
N GLY A 27 2.95 -16.66 -3.46
CA GLY A 27 3.72 -16.33 -2.25
C GLY A 27 3.00 -16.60 -0.92
N TRP A 28 1.78 -17.15 -0.95
CA TRP A 28 1.06 -17.54 0.27
C TRP A 28 0.53 -18.98 0.17
N GLN A 29 -0.59 -19.21 -0.52
CA GLN A 29 -1.11 -20.57 -0.76
C GLN A 29 -0.33 -21.31 -1.85
N ARG A 30 0.36 -20.56 -2.73
CA ARG A 30 1.30 -21.08 -3.72
C ARG A 30 2.71 -20.61 -3.40
N ALA A 31 3.72 -21.36 -3.86
CA ALA A 31 5.12 -20.95 -3.76
C ALA A 31 5.34 -19.51 -4.27
N GLY A 32 6.30 -18.81 -3.68
CA GLY A 32 6.60 -17.40 -3.92
C GLY A 32 7.99 -17.17 -4.51
N GLY A 33 8.35 -15.89 -4.65
CA GLY A 33 9.58 -15.45 -5.34
C GLY A 33 10.88 -15.57 -4.55
N TYR A 34 10.91 -16.25 -3.40
CA TYR A 34 12.15 -16.57 -2.67
C TYR A 34 12.81 -17.83 -3.23
N ALA A 35 13.02 -17.85 -4.54
CA ALA A 35 13.62 -18.94 -5.31
C ALA A 35 14.15 -18.39 -6.64
N GLU A 36 15.15 -19.06 -7.22
CA GLU A 36 15.73 -18.69 -8.52
C GLU A 36 14.73 -18.87 -9.67
N PHE A 37 13.81 -19.84 -9.54
CA PHE A 37 12.75 -20.11 -10.50
C PHE A 37 11.41 -20.28 -9.79
N LEU A 38 10.34 -19.75 -10.39
CA LEU A 38 8.98 -19.87 -9.89
C LEU A 38 8.01 -20.20 -11.02
N ALA A 39 7.26 -21.30 -10.86
CA ALA A 39 6.15 -21.61 -11.76
C ALA A 39 4.95 -20.69 -11.45
N VAL A 40 4.54 -19.88 -12.43
CA VAL A 40 3.41 -18.96 -12.32
C VAL A 40 2.37 -19.24 -13.40
N PRO A 41 1.06 -19.08 -13.11
CA PRO A 41 0.02 -19.09 -14.14
C PRO A 41 0.28 -17.99 -15.16
N GLU A 42 0.07 -18.29 -16.45
CA GLU A 42 0.34 -17.36 -17.57
C GLU A 42 -0.39 -16.02 -17.39
N GLN A 43 -1.63 -16.05 -16.90
CA GLN A 43 -2.40 -14.83 -16.66
C GLN A 43 -1.76 -13.89 -15.62
N CYS A 44 -0.92 -14.41 -14.72
CA CYS A 44 -0.20 -13.62 -13.72
C CYS A 44 1.16 -13.09 -14.22
N LEU A 45 1.55 -13.36 -15.47
CA LEU A 45 2.74 -12.80 -16.10
C LEU A 45 2.42 -11.40 -16.62
N LEU A 46 2.88 -10.38 -15.89
CA LEU A 46 2.67 -8.99 -16.26
C LEU A 46 3.91 -8.44 -16.97
N PRO A 47 3.77 -7.88 -18.18
CA PRO A 47 4.91 -7.34 -18.90
C PRO A 47 5.50 -6.14 -18.14
N VAL A 48 6.82 -6.12 -18.03
CA VAL A 48 7.55 -4.96 -17.51
C VAL A 48 8.15 -4.22 -18.71
N PRO A 49 7.78 -2.95 -18.94
CA PRO A 49 8.37 -2.17 -20.03
C PRO A 49 9.89 -2.02 -19.88
N GLN A 50 10.60 -1.98 -21.01
CA GLN A 50 12.08 -1.95 -21.04
C GLN A 50 12.70 -0.73 -20.32
N ASP A 51 11.95 0.37 -20.20
CA ASP A 51 12.39 1.61 -19.52
C ASP A 51 12.29 1.54 -17.98
N ILE A 52 11.64 0.51 -17.45
CA ILE A 52 11.52 0.26 -16.01
C ILE A 52 12.68 -0.65 -15.57
N PRO A 53 13.61 -0.16 -14.71
CA PRO A 53 14.66 -0.99 -14.15
C PRO A 53 14.08 -2.17 -13.38
N THR A 54 14.73 -3.33 -13.49
CA THR A 54 14.26 -4.59 -12.88
C THR A 54 13.96 -4.47 -11.39
N HIS A 55 14.80 -3.76 -10.63
CA HIS A 55 14.62 -3.55 -9.18
C HIS A 55 13.42 -2.64 -8.82
N LEU A 56 12.83 -1.92 -9.77
CA LEU A 56 11.61 -1.13 -9.54
C LEU A 56 10.34 -1.87 -9.94
N ALA A 57 10.44 -2.87 -10.80
CA ALA A 57 9.29 -3.63 -11.29
C ALA A 57 8.43 -4.25 -10.16
N PRO A 58 9.02 -4.83 -9.08
CA PRO A 58 8.23 -5.35 -7.96
C PRO A 58 7.34 -4.29 -7.27
N LEU A 59 7.70 -3.01 -7.34
CA LEU A 59 6.92 -1.93 -6.72
C LEU A 59 5.59 -1.67 -7.42
N LEU A 60 5.46 -2.03 -8.71
CA LEU A 60 4.22 -1.91 -9.48
C LEU A 60 3.06 -2.71 -8.90
N LEU A 61 3.36 -3.67 -8.02
CA LEU A 61 2.41 -4.55 -7.36
C LEU A 61 1.90 -3.92 -6.05
N ASP A 62 2.33 -4.42 -4.88
CA ASP A 62 1.74 -3.98 -3.61
C ASP A 62 2.07 -2.52 -3.25
N THR A 63 3.28 -2.06 -3.53
CA THR A 63 3.69 -0.70 -3.13
C THR A 63 2.89 0.38 -3.86
N ILE A 64 2.70 0.22 -5.17
CA ILE A 64 1.96 1.17 -6.01
C ILE A 64 0.52 0.74 -6.18
N GLY A 65 0.27 -0.47 -6.68
CA GLY A 65 -1.06 -0.94 -7.06
C GLY A 65 -2.04 -1.02 -5.90
N THR A 66 -1.67 -1.62 -4.78
CA THR A 66 -2.57 -1.71 -3.60
C THR A 66 -2.91 -0.31 -3.06
N ALA A 67 -1.94 0.59 -3.00
CA ALA A 67 -2.17 1.98 -2.58
C ALA A 67 -3.03 2.76 -3.60
N ALA A 68 -2.69 2.67 -4.89
CA ALA A 68 -3.37 3.37 -5.97
C ALA A 68 -4.81 2.95 -6.14
N HIS A 69 -5.10 1.64 -6.09
CA HIS A 69 -6.47 1.15 -6.15
C HIS A 69 -7.31 1.68 -4.97
N GLY A 70 -6.78 1.59 -3.74
CA GLY A 70 -7.45 2.11 -2.56
C GLY A 70 -7.73 3.62 -2.63
N ILE A 71 -6.74 4.40 -3.06
CA ILE A 71 -6.89 5.86 -3.25
C ILE A 71 -7.91 6.16 -4.36
N ARG A 72 -7.88 5.43 -5.49
CA ARG A 72 -8.82 5.59 -6.60
C ARG A 72 -10.28 5.38 -6.18
N LEU A 73 -10.53 4.38 -5.33
CA LEU A 73 -11.86 4.14 -4.74
C LEU A 73 -12.30 5.33 -3.88
N ALA A 74 -11.40 5.84 -3.03
CA ALA A 74 -11.70 6.94 -2.11
C ALA A 74 -11.84 8.30 -2.78
N LYS A 75 -11.19 8.54 -3.93
CA LYS A 75 -11.28 9.81 -4.67
C LYS A 75 -12.68 10.14 -5.17
N LYS A 76 -13.59 9.17 -5.21
CA LYS A 76 -15.02 9.41 -5.48
C LYS A 76 -15.73 10.16 -4.34
N ILE A 77 -15.13 10.18 -3.16
CA ILE A 77 -15.64 10.78 -1.92
C ILE A 77 -14.78 11.96 -1.50
N ALA A 78 -13.46 11.76 -1.44
CA ALA A 78 -12.47 12.77 -1.06
C ALA A 78 -11.42 12.90 -2.17
N SER A 79 -11.61 13.85 -3.08
CA SER A 79 -10.71 14.08 -4.22
C SER A 79 -9.54 15.02 -3.93
N GLU A 80 -9.66 15.82 -2.85
CA GLU A 80 -8.69 16.84 -2.44
C GLU A 80 -8.73 17.03 -0.91
N GLY A 81 -7.88 17.91 -0.39
CA GLY A 81 -7.83 18.26 1.03
C GLY A 81 -6.65 17.61 1.76
N LYS A 82 -6.85 17.31 3.05
CA LYS A 82 -5.81 16.76 3.92
C LYS A 82 -5.87 15.25 3.92
N ALA A 83 -4.72 14.61 3.70
CA ALA A 83 -4.57 13.17 3.80
C ALA A 83 -3.76 12.77 5.05
N LEU A 84 -4.12 11.65 5.67
CA LEU A 84 -3.34 11.02 6.73
C LEU A 84 -2.97 9.60 6.32
N VAL A 85 -1.70 9.25 6.48
CA VAL A 85 -1.20 7.88 6.30
C VAL A 85 -0.82 7.31 7.66
N LEU A 86 -1.44 6.21 8.05
CA LEU A 86 -1.15 5.50 9.29
C LEU A 86 -0.33 4.24 8.98
N GLY A 87 0.93 4.25 9.42
CA GLY A 87 1.95 3.25 9.09
C GLY A 87 2.83 3.72 7.92
N ALA A 88 4.12 3.87 8.18
CA ALA A 88 5.15 4.28 7.22
C ALA A 88 6.02 3.09 6.77
N GLY A 89 5.40 1.91 6.63
CA GLY A 89 6.00 0.78 5.89
C GLY A 89 5.86 0.96 4.37
N PRO A 90 6.27 -0.03 3.56
CA PRO A 90 6.22 0.04 2.10
C PRO A 90 4.91 0.54 1.49
N ILE A 91 3.77 0.02 1.95
CA ILE A 91 2.44 0.41 1.45
C ILE A 91 2.13 1.86 1.80
N GLY A 92 2.47 2.29 3.03
CA GLY A 92 2.25 3.66 3.47
C GLY A 92 3.13 4.67 2.74
N LEU A 93 4.43 4.37 2.60
CA LEU A 93 5.37 5.21 1.87
C LEU A 93 5.03 5.28 0.37
N GLY A 94 4.64 4.16 -0.24
CA GLY A 94 4.07 4.13 -1.58
C GLY A 94 2.79 4.97 -1.67
N GLY A 95 1.90 4.85 -0.68
CA GLY A 95 0.68 5.63 -0.54
C GLY A 95 0.92 7.14 -0.48
N ILE A 96 1.97 7.62 0.20
CA ILE A 96 2.35 9.03 0.19
C ILE A 96 2.64 9.50 -1.25
N LEU A 97 3.47 8.74 -1.98
CA LEU A 97 3.82 9.10 -3.36
C LEU A 97 2.61 9.05 -4.30
N VAL A 98 1.73 8.07 -4.13
CA VAL A 98 0.51 7.96 -4.94
C VAL A 98 -0.51 9.05 -4.60
N LEU A 99 -0.61 9.46 -3.33
CA LEU A 99 -1.44 10.60 -2.90
C LEU A 99 -0.94 11.90 -3.56
N GLN A 100 0.38 12.13 -3.58
CA GLN A 100 0.99 13.27 -4.26
C GLN A 100 0.67 13.26 -5.76
N ASP A 101 0.88 12.13 -6.43
CA ASP A 101 0.54 11.96 -7.86
C ASP A 101 -0.95 12.15 -8.14
N SER A 102 -1.79 11.85 -7.14
CA SER A 102 -3.24 12.02 -7.18
C SER A 102 -3.72 13.45 -6.88
N GLY A 103 -2.82 14.38 -6.54
CA GLY A 103 -3.11 15.81 -6.30
C GLY A 103 -3.19 16.23 -4.83
N PHE A 104 -2.90 15.35 -3.87
CA PHE A 104 -2.85 15.73 -2.46
C PHE A 104 -1.50 16.36 -2.10
N SER A 105 -1.51 17.54 -1.51
CA SER A 105 -0.29 18.25 -1.09
C SER A 105 -0.14 18.40 0.43
N ASP A 106 -1.23 18.28 1.20
CA ASP A 106 -1.20 18.29 2.67
C ASP A 106 -1.34 16.86 3.20
N ILE A 107 -0.21 16.16 3.27
CA ILE A 107 -0.13 14.76 3.70
C ILE A 107 0.57 14.69 5.06
N CYS A 108 -0.13 14.18 6.06
CA CYS A 108 0.43 13.79 7.34
C CYS A 108 0.70 12.29 7.38
N VAL A 109 1.68 11.88 8.18
CA VAL A 109 2.03 10.46 8.38
C VAL A 109 2.26 10.18 9.86
N PHE A 110 1.87 8.99 10.31
CA PHE A 110 2.16 8.50 11.64
C PHE A 110 2.74 7.08 11.58
N ASP A 111 3.83 6.84 12.31
CA ASP A 111 4.42 5.53 12.55
C ASP A 111 5.18 5.57 13.88
N PRO A 112 5.20 4.49 14.69
CA PRO A 112 5.98 4.47 15.93
C PRO A 112 7.50 4.51 15.72
N ASN A 113 7.99 4.16 14.53
CA ASN A 113 9.42 4.14 14.22
C ASN A 113 9.89 5.52 13.71
N PRO A 114 10.76 6.23 14.43
CA PRO A 114 11.23 7.56 14.04
C PRO A 114 12.02 7.56 12.73
N LEU A 115 12.74 6.48 12.40
CA LEU A 115 13.50 6.39 11.14
C LEU A 115 12.55 6.36 9.93
N ARG A 116 11.39 5.70 10.08
CA ARG A 116 10.37 5.66 9.02
C ARG A 116 9.65 6.99 8.87
N LEU A 117 9.46 7.72 9.98
CA LEU A 117 8.92 9.07 9.94
C LEU A 117 9.89 10.03 9.23
N GLU A 118 11.17 10.02 9.59
CA GLU A 118 12.20 10.84 8.93
C GLU A 118 12.25 10.55 7.42
N PHE A 119 12.19 9.28 7.05
CA PHE A 119 12.15 8.91 5.64
C PHE A 119 10.86 9.39 4.95
N ALA A 120 9.70 9.27 5.59
CA ALA A 120 8.44 9.79 5.05
C ALA A 120 8.46 11.33 4.88
N GLU A 121 9.12 12.05 5.79
CA GLU A 121 9.35 13.49 5.67
C GLU A 121 10.24 13.84 4.48
N SER A 122 11.26 13.02 4.20
CA SER A 122 12.09 13.17 2.99
C SER A 122 11.30 13.01 1.69
N LEU A 123 10.16 12.31 1.71
CA LEU A 123 9.24 12.20 0.58
C LEU A 123 8.23 13.37 0.49
N GLY A 124 8.21 14.26 1.48
CA GLY A 124 7.36 15.45 1.55
C GLY A 124 6.06 15.28 2.35
N ALA A 125 5.92 14.24 3.17
CA ALA A 125 4.86 14.16 4.18
C ALA A 125 5.28 14.89 5.48
N HIS A 126 4.34 15.15 6.38
CA HIS A 126 4.61 15.74 7.69
C HIS A 126 4.38 14.72 8.80
N ALA A 127 5.36 14.50 9.67
CA ALA A 127 5.19 13.60 10.80
C ALA A 127 4.12 14.15 11.78
N LEU A 128 3.16 13.31 12.12
CA LEU A 128 2.14 13.64 13.11
C LEU A 128 2.72 13.49 14.52
N VAL A 129 2.83 14.61 15.23
CA VAL A 129 3.32 14.65 16.61
C VAL A 129 2.15 14.41 17.59
N ALA A 130 2.33 13.45 18.52
CA ALA A 130 1.29 12.96 19.44
C ALA A 130 0.68 14.05 20.36
N ASP A 131 1.41 15.13 20.61
CA ASP A 131 1.06 16.13 21.62
C ASP A 131 0.09 17.22 21.11
N LYS A 132 -0.21 17.23 19.80
CA LYS A 132 -1.16 18.15 19.20
C LYS A 132 -2.52 17.49 19.11
N LYS A 133 -3.59 18.24 19.44
CA LYS A 133 -4.95 17.80 19.13
C LYS A 133 -5.00 17.46 17.64
N PRO A 134 -5.24 16.21 17.26
CA PRO A 134 -5.07 15.82 15.89
C PRO A 134 -6.09 16.53 15.00
N ALA A 135 -5.60 17.07 13.88
CA ALA A 135 -6.46 17.59 12.83
C ALA A 135 -7.36 16.45 12.32
N LEU A 136 -8.50 16.82 11.72
CA LEU A 136 -9.32 15.86 10.99
C LEU A 136 -8.91 15.88 9.51
N TYR A 137 -9.00 14.73 8.85
CA TYR A 137 -8.51 14.50 7.48
C TYR A 137 -9.64 14.11 6.54
N ASP A 138 -9.57 14.58 5.31
CA ASP A 138 -10.54 14.27 4.26
C ASP A 138 -10.37 12.82 3.78
N LEU A 139 -9.11 12.36 3.73
CA LEU A 139 -8.74 10.98 3.38
C LEU A 139 -7.77 10.41 4.42
N VAL A 140 -8.06 9.22 4.95
CA VAL A 140 -7.13 8.47 5.81
C VAL A 140 -6.79 7.13 5.16
N LEU A 141 -5.51 6.84 4.97
CA LEU A 141 -5.00 5.52 4.58
C LEU A 141 -4.50 4.79 5.82
N GLU A 142 -5.14 3.66 6.17
CA GLU A 142 -4.68 2.77 7.22
C GLU A 142 -3.84 1.65 6.61
N CYS A 143 -2.52 1.72 6.80
CA CYS A 143 -1.53 0.84 6.18
C CYS A 143 -0.77 -0.01 7.20
N SER A 144 -1.04 0.15 8.50
CA SER A 144 -0.33 -0.56 9.56
C SER A 144 -0.94 -1.92 9.89
N GLY A 145 -2.24 -2.11 9.65
CA GLY A 145 -2.97 -3.32 10.04
C GLY A 145 -3.16 -3.42 11.56
N ARG A 146 -2.83 -2.38 12.34
CA ARG A 146 -2.97 -2.35 13.80
C ARG A 146 -4.34 -1.84 14.22
N ASP A 147 -4.89 -2.42 15.29
CA ASP A 147 -6.14 -1.92 15.91
C ASP A 147 -6.04 -0.45 16.30
N SER A 148 -4.91 -0.01 16.85
CA SER A 148 -4.68 1.40 17.19
C SER A 148 -4.68 2.31 15.97
N GLY A 149 -4.08 1.87 14.84
CA GLY A 149 -4.13 2.60 13.58
C GLY A 149 -5.56 2.72 13.05
N ARG A 150 -6.34 1.64 13.11
CA ARG A 150 -7.77 1.66 12.73
C ARG A 150 -8.59 2.59 13.61
N GLN A 151 -8.42 2.51 14.92
CA GLN A 151 -9.10 3.41 15.87
C GLN A 151 -8.78 4.88 15.54
N MET A 152 -7.50 5.20 15.36
CA MET A 152 -7.07 6.54 14.98
C MET A 152 -7.70 6.98 13.65
N ALA A 153 -7.75 6.10 12.63
CA ALA A 153 -8.34 6.42 11.34
C ALA A 153 -9.82 6.83 11.47
N LEU A 154 -10.58 6.02 12.22
CA LEU A 154 -12.00 6.27 12.46
C LEU A 154 -12.23 7.52 13.30
N GLU A 155 -11.34 7.87 14.22
CA GLU A 155 -11.46 9.08 15.04
C GLU A 155 -11.05 10.35 14.26
N MET A 156 -10.05 10.24 13.40
CA MET A 156 -9.41 11.37 12.71
C MET A 156 -10.00 11.68 11.33
N VAL A 157 -10.85 10.82 10.76
CA VAL A 157 -11.55 11.17 9.51
C VAL A 157 -12.55 12.32 9.74
N LYS A 158 -12.67 13.25 8.80
CA LYS A 158 -13.69 14.31 8.83
C LYS A 158 -15.10 13.73 8.62
N PRO A 159 -16.16 14.44 9.05
CA PRO A 159 -17.49 14.21 8.50
C PRO A 159 -17.45 14.26 6.96
N ASN A 160 -18.11 13.30 6.31
CA ASN A 160 -18.08 13.04 4.86
C ASN A 160 -16.70 12.66 4.27
N GLY A 161 -15.68 12.44 5.11
CA GLY A 161 -14.38 11.94 4.67
C GLY A 161 -14.36 10.44 4.40
N ALA A 162 -13.22 9.93 3.92
CA ALA A 162 -13.02 8.52 3.63
C ALA A 162 -11.84 7.93 4.41
N VAL A 163 -12.03 6.73 4.94
CA VAL A 163 -10.97 5.85 5.44
C VAL A 163 -10.78 4.71 4.45
N VAL A 164 -9.54 4.47 4.03
CA VAL A 164 -9.15 3.31 3.23
C VAL A 164 -8.32 2.37 4.08
N GLN A 165 -8.86 1.18 4.33
CA GLN A 165 -8.18 0.10 5.04
C GLN A 165 -7.38 -0.76 4.05
N LEU A 166 -6.07 -0.60 4.07
CA LEU A 166 -5.11 -1.39 3.28
C LEU A 166 -4.41 -2.43 4.14
N GLY A 167 -4.02 -2.06 5.37
CA GLY A 167 -3.34 -2.96 6.30
C GLY A 167 -4.20 -4.18 6.66
N GLU A 168 -3.58 -5.35 6.73
CA GLU A 168 -4.28 -6.61 7.01
C GLU A 168 -4.14 -7.01 8.48
N ALA A 169 -5.15 -7.72 8.99
CA ALA A 169 -5.15 -8.36 10.30
C ALA A 169 -6.15 -9.53 10.29
N ASP A 170 -5.85 -10.59 11.06
CA ASP A 170 -6.74 -11.75 11.17
C ASP A 170 -8.06 -11.42 11.86
N SER A 171 -8.01 -10.49 12.82
CA SER A 171 -9.18 -9.97 13.51
C SER A 171 -8.90 -8.55 13.97
N TRP A 172 -9.97 -7.80 14.23
CA TRP A 172 -9.85 -6.46 14.76
C TRP A 172 -11.06 -6.09 15.60
N LYS A 173 -10.85 -5.11 16.47
CA LYS A 173 -11.90 -4.54 17.33
C LYS A 173 -11.90 -3.03 17.14
N ILE A 174 -13.10 -2.47 17.10
CA ILE A 174 -13.31 -1.01 17.16
C ILE A 174 -13.93 -0.70 18.51
N GLU A 175 -13.42 0.33 19.17
CA GLU A 175 -14.10 0.94 20.29
C GLU A 175 -14.92 2.14 19.80
N GLU A 176 -16.23 2.09 19.99
CA GLU A 176 -17.12 3.17 19.61
C GLU A 176 -16.94 4.38 20.54
N THR A 177 -16.37 5.46 20.00
CA THR A 177 -16.19 6.72 20.74
C THR A 177 -17.17 7.79 20.27
N LYS A 178 -17.30 8.88 21.04
CA LYS A 178 -18.11 10.03 20.64
C LYS A 178 -17.67 10.63 19.30
N ALA A 179 -16.38 10.53 18.97
CA ALA A 179 -15.81 11.05 17.72
C ALA A 179 -16.22 10.21 16.50
N ILE A 180 -16.44 8.91 16.68
CA ILE A 180 -16.89 8.00 15.63
C ILE A 180 -18.41 8.13 15.46
N ARG A 181 -19.18 7.91 16.53
CA ARG A 181 -20.66 7.87 16.47
C ARG A 181 -21.39 9.17 16.11
N ARG A 182 -20.70 10.31 16.04
CA ARG A 182 -21.31 11.64 15.80
C ARG A 182 -20.91 12.26 14.46
N LYS A 183 -20.46 11.43 13.51
CA LYS A 183 -20.15 11.86 12.15
C LYS A 183 -20.48 10.75 11.16
N ASP A 184 -20.96 11.15 9.99
CA ASP A 184 -21.05 10.26 8.83
C ASP A 184 -19.70 10.27 8.10
N PHE A 185 -19.23 9.11 7.65
CA PHE A 185 -17.99 8.94 6.88
C PHE A 185 -18.04 7.64 6.09
N TYR A 186 -17.12 7.48 5.14
CA TYR A 186 -17.00 6.29 4.31
C TYR A 186 -15.84 5.43 4.81
N TYR A 187 -16.08 4.14 5.04
CA TYR A 187 -15.04 3.17 5.35
C TYR A 187 -14.90 2.18 4.19
N ILE A 188 -13.74 2.16 3.55
CA ILE A 188 -13.45 1.35 2.36
C ILE A 188 -12.39 0.32 2.75
N ARG A 189 -12.77 -0.96 2.78
CA ARG A 189 -11.80 -2.06 2.80
C ARG A 189 -11.37 -2.37 1.37
N SER A 190 -10.08 -2.24 1.08
CA SER A 190 -9.53 -2.44 -0.25
C SER A 190 -8.49 -3.56 -0.26
N PHE A 191 -8.67 -4.55 -1.11
CA PHE A 191 -7.76 -5.70 -1.25
C PHE A 191 -7.08 -5.66 -2.62
N TYR A 192 -5.75 -5.53 -2.63
CA TYR A 192 -4.91 -5.54 -3.83
C TYR A 192 -5.44 -4.58 -4.93
N PHE A 193 -5.25 -4.90 -6.21
CA PHE A 193 -5.78 -4.15 -7.34
C PHE A 193 -6.18 -5.09 -8.50
N PRO A 194 -7.21 -4.75 -9.30
CA PRO A 194 -7.56 -5.50 -10.49
C PRO A 194 -6.53 -5.29 -11.60
N ILE A 195 -6.33 -6.30 -12.44
CA ILE A 195 -5.20 -6.31 -13.38
C ILE A 195 -5.29 -5.28 -14.50
N ASN A 196 -6.51 -4.81 -14.80
CA ASN A 196 -6.72 -3.71 -15.74
C ASN A 196 -6.17 -2.36 -15.23
N GLU A 197 -5.81 -2.24 -13.94
CA GLU A 197 -5.15 -1.06 -13.37
C GLU A 197 -3.60 -1.14 -13.44
N TYR A 198 -3.03 -2.23 -13.93
CA TYR A 198 -1.56 -2.40 -13.95
C TYR A 198 -0.84 -1.35 -14.80
N GLU A 199 -1.42 -0.94 -15.94
CA GLU A 199 -0.84 0.12 -16.77
C GLU A 199 -0.80 1.46 -16.02
N ASP A 200 -1.82 1.79 -15.23
CA ASP A 200 -1.81 3.00 -14.41
C ASP A 200 -0.65 2.97 -13.40
N ASN A 201 -0.37 1.81 -12.80
CA ASN A 201 0.75 1.65 -11.86
C ASN A 201 2.10 1.94 -12.55
N ILE A 202 2.26 1.49 -13.80
CA ILE A 202 3.45 1.81 -14.61
C ILE A 202 3.55 3.32 -14.82
N GLN A 203 2.45 3.98 -15.15
CA GLN A 203 2.44 5.42 -15.38
C GLN A 203 2.75 6.21 -14.11
N ILE A 204 2.22 5.78 -12.95
CA ILE A 204 2.55 6.35 -11.64
C ILE A 204 4.05 6.20 -11.36
N LEU A 205 4.62 5.01 -11.57
CA LEU A 205 6.05 4.76 -11.40
C LEU A 205 6.88 5.66 -12.31
N ARG A 206 6.52 5.79 -13.60
CA ARG A 206 7.25 6.61 -14.57
C ARG A 206 7.32 8.08 -14.15
N ARG A 207 6.19 8.67 -13.75
CA ARG A 207 6.12 10.07 -13.31
C ARG A 207 6.93 10.34 -12.04
N ASN A 208 7.06 9.34 -11.18
CA ASN A 208 7.63 9.48 -9.84
C ASN A 208 8.87 8.59 -9.63
N LYS A 209 9.56 8.22 -10.71
CA LYS A 209 10.60 7.17 -10.72
C LYS A 209 11.67 7.39 -9.67
N SER A 210 12.22 8.61 -9.62
CA SER A 210 13.29 8.95 -8.68
C SER A 210 12.88 8.84 -7.21
N LYS A 211 11.60 9.08 -6.88
CA LYS A 211 11.09 8.93 -5.51
C LYS A 211 10.80 7.48 -5.16
N PHE A 212 10.31 6.67 -6.11
CA PHE A 212 10.11 5.24 -5.87
C PHE A 212 11.42 4.47 -5.74
N GLU A 213 12.46 4.91 -6.44
CA GLU A 213 13.80 4.34 -6.35
C GLU A 213 14.38 4.44 -4.94
N THR A 214 14.11 5.53 -4.20
CA THR A 214 14.58 5.66 -2.81
C THR A 214 13.91 4.70 -1.83
N LEU A 215 12.78 4.08 -2.19
CA LEU A 215 12.15 3.07 -1.34
C LEU A 215 12.95 1.76 -1.31
N VAL A 216 13.70 1.46 -2.37
CA VAL A 216 14.50 0.23 -2.49
C VAL A 216 15.84 0.43 -1.79
N ASP A 217 15.86 0.11 -0.50
CA ASP A 217 16.96 0.44 0.41
C ASP A 217 18.01 -0.68 0.57
N ALA A 218 17.72 -1.87 0.05
CA ALA A 218 18.70 -2.96 -0.04
C ALA A 218 18.36 -3.92 -1.19
N GLN A 219 19.40 -4.49 -1.79
CA GLN A 219 19.32 -5.56 -2.77
C GLN A 219 20.32 -6.65 -2.36
N VAL A 220 19.84 -7.86 -2.11
CA VAL A 220 20.66 -8.96 -1.57
C VAL A 220 20.42 -10.27 -2.31
N SER A 221 21.35 -11.23 -2.19
CA SER A 221 21.16 -12.57 -2.75
C SER A 221 20.25 -13.43 -1.86
N LEU A 222 19.89 -14.63 -2.35
CA LEU A 222 19.08 -15.58 -1.59
C LEU A 222 19.77 -16.04 -0.29
N ASP A 223 21.12 -16.13 -0.29
CA ASP A 223 21.90 -16.53 0.89
C ASP A 223 21.79 -15.55 2.06
N GLN A 224 21.51 -14.28 1.75
CA GLN A 224 21.39 -13.20 2.74
C GLN A 224 19.93 -12.97 3.20
N LEU A 225 18.98 -13.76 2.68
CA LEU A 225 17.55 -13.56 2.93
C LEU A 225 17.20 -13.60 4.43
N SER A 226 17.82 -14.49 5.19
CA SER A 226 17.58 -14.63 6.64
C SER A 226 17.96 -13.36 7.41
N GLU A 227 19.12 -12.76 7.10
CA GLU A 227 19.57 -11.50 7.71
C GLU A 227 18.65 -10.35 7.31
N LEU A 228 18.31 -10.28 6.02
CA LEU A 228 17.39 -9.27 5.47
C LEU A 228 16.03 -9.28 6.19
N PHE A 229 15.50 -10.46 6.48
CA PHE A 229 14.24 -10.60 7.21
C PHE A 229 14.32 -10.05 8.63
N VAL A 230 15.42 -10.31 9.34
CA VAL A 230 15.63 -9.81 10.69
C VAL A 230 15.69 -8.28 10.70
N GLU A 231 16.46 -7.69 9.78
CA GLU A 231 16.55 -6.24 9.64
C GLU A 231 15.20 -5.60 9.27
N PHE A 232 14.49 -6.18 8.29
CA PHE A 232 13.17 -5.70 7.88
C PHE A 232 12.14 -5.79 9.02
N ALA A 233 12.10 -6.90 9.75
CA ALA A 233 11.21 -7.10 10.89
C ALA A 233 11.55 -6.17 12.06
N ALA A 234 12.84 -5.86 12.27
CA ALA A 234 13.29 -4.86 13.25
C ALA A 234 12.94 -3.42 12.85
N GLY A 235 12.50 -3.21 11.60
CA GLY A 235 12.15 -1.89 11.08
C GLY A 235 13.35 -1.02 10.70
N SER A 236 14.53 -1.63 10.53
CA SER A 236 15.72 -0.93 10.02
C SER A 236 15.77 -0.87 8.49
N ARG A 237 14.83 -1.55 7.81
CA ARG A 237 14.67 -1.51 6.35
C ARG A 237 13.29 -1.01 5.92
N ILE A 238 13.25 -0.52 4.68
CA ILE A 238 12.06 0.02 4.03
C ILE A 238 11.47 -1.01 3.08
N LYS A 239 12.09 -1.25 1.92
CA LYS A 239 11.64 -2.22 0.91
C LYS A 239 12.87 -2.94 0.35
N PRO A 240 13.49 -3.81 1.15
CA PRO A 240 14.59 -4.63 0.68
C PRO A 240 14.09 -5.62 -0.38
N GLN A 241 14.96 -5.98 -1.32
CA GLN A 241 14.64 -6.87 -2.42
C GLN A 241 15.70 -7.95 -2.60
N LEU A 242 15.27 -9.08 -3.16
CA LEU A 242 16.20 -10.05 -3.71
C LEU A 242 16.69 -9.58 -5.08
N ASN A 243 18.00 -9.73 -5.30
CA ASN A 243 18.62 -9.57 -6.60
C ASN A 243 19.22 -10.92 -7.03
N PHE A 244 18.77 -11.40 -8.18
CA PHE A 244 19.21 -12.66 -8.78
C PHE A 244 20.17 -12.43 -9.96
N GLN A 245 20.77 -11.24 -10.06
CA GLN A 245 21.84 -11.00 -11.03
C GLN A 245 23.00 -11.95 -10.75
N GLU A 246 23.31 -12.79 -11.75
CA GLU A 246 24.59 -13.48 -11.90
C GLU A 246 25.75 -12.49 -12.06
#